data_AF-A0A0C1E6A5-F1
#
_entry.id   AF-A0A0C1E6A5-F1
#
_cell.length_a   1.000
_cell.length_b   1.000
_cell.length_c   1.000
_cell.angle_alpha   90.00
_cell.angle_beta   90.00
_cell.angle_gamma   90.00
#
_symmetry.space_group_name_H-M   'P 1'
#
loop_
_entity.id
_entity.type
_entity.pdbx_description
1 polymer ?
#
loop_
_entity_poly.entity_id
_entity_poly.type
_entity_poly.pdbx_seq_one_letter_code
_entity_poly.pdbx_strand_id
1 'polypeptide(L)'
;MPLHIPPVCQAVIQQDIHTLEQQLVSHPEERHARDPHGFTALELCQLLGFTEGARLLSNGQQERIKIFPKNGTHSIKLTSIEFEKHFRISHFSSLRFKNYQDLCDTLKHVPLLLSHLLKKNAQLIHNPFKINLDLKVHPSLMIKWIDPLIGHGVYTTAPLQENTILGEYTGMVRRLLRRQPNPNAYCVHYPTRYFSWNYTVIDASEGGNLLRFVNHSDTPNLKPLWVMDRHLLHLVFITLFPILSNSELTINYGEDYWIKRTKLISN
;
A
#
# COMPACT_ATOMS: atom_id res chain seq x y z
N MET A 1 21.22 -18.78 17.72
CA MET A 1 19.97 -19.54 17.97
C MET A 1 18.99 -19.20 16.85
N PRO A 2 18.24 -20.16 16.29
CA PRO A 2 17.16 -19.83 15.36
C PRO A 2 16.17 -18.91 16.08
N LEU A 3 15.72 -17.85 15.40
CA LEU A 3 14.71 -16.95 15.95
C LEU A 3 13.41 -17.73 16.10
N HIS A 4 12.86 -17.77 17.31
CA HIS A 4 11.60 -18.46 17.59
C HIS A 4 10.44 -17.71 16.92
N ILE A 5 9.72 -18.38 16.03
CA ILE A 5 8.50 -17.87 15.38
C ILE A 5 7.29 -18.44 16.14
N PRO A 6 6.35 -17.61 16.62
CA PRO A 6 5.14 -18.11 17.27
C PRO A 6 4.36 -19.09 16.37
N PRO A 7 3.83 -20.20 16.89
CA PRO A 7 3.01 -21.16 16.14
C PRO A 7 1.92 -20.54 15.25
N VAL A 8 1.18 -19.55 15.75
CA VAL A 8 0.16 -18.83 14.94
C VAL A 8 0.79 -18.12 13.74
N CYS A 9 1.94 -17.46 13.92
CA CYS A 9 2.67 -16.82 12.82
C CYS A 9 3.25 -17.85 11.84
N GLN A 10 3.74 -18.98 12.34
CA GLN A 10 4.26 -20.07 11.51
C GLN A 10 3.18 -20.64 10.59
N ALA A 11 1.97 -20.86 11.10
CA ALA A 11 0.83 -21.30 10.30
C ALA A 11 0.48 -20.32 9.18
N VAL A 12 0.53 -19.01 9.46
CA VAL A 12 0.33 -17.95 8.46
C VAL A 12 1.43 -17.96 7.39
N ILE A 13 2.69 -18.12 7.78
CA ILE A 13 3.82 -18.20 6.85
C ILE A 13 3.68 -19.41 5.92
N GLN A 14 3.15 -20.51 6.43
CA GLN A 14 2.85 -21.74 5.67
C GLN A 14 1.54 -21.67 4.88
N GLN A 15 0.73 -20.62 5.08
CA GLN A 15 -0.62 -20.45 4.53
C GLN A 15 -1.55 -21.64 4.85
N ASP A 16 -1.43 -22.20 6.04
CA ASP A 16 -2.22 -23.34 6.50
C ASP A 16 -3.36 -22.87 7.42
N ILE A 17 -4.57 -22.83 6.88
CA ILE A 17 -5.76 -22.36 7.61
C ILE A 17 -6.15 -23.30 8.75
N HIS A 18 -5.96 -24.61 8.57
CA HIS A 18 -6.37 -25.59 9.56
C HIS A 18 -5.46 -25.54 10.78
N THR A 19 -4.15 -25.48 10.56
CA THR A 19 -3.18 -25.29 11.65
C THR A 19 -3.42 -23.94 12.33
N LEU A 20 -3.71 -22.87 11.58
CA LEU A 20 -4.01 -21.56 12.17
C LEU A 20 -5.23 -21.61 13.10
N GLU A 21 -6.33 -22.24 12.67
CA GLU A 21 -7.53 -22.43 13.50
C GLU A 21 -7.23 -23.22 14.78
N GLN A 22 -6.51 -24.34 14.65
CA GLN A 22 -6.11 -25.16 15.80
C GLN A 22 -5.27 -24.36 16.81
N GLN A 23 -4.25 -23.63 16.34
CA GLN A 23 -3.40 -22.83 17.22
C GLN A 23 -4.17 -21.72 17.93
N LEU A 24 -5.11 -21.06 17.25
CA LEU A 24 -5.94 -20.03 17.87
C LEU A 24 -6.91 -20.57 18.93
N VAL A 25 -7.33 -21.84 18.81
CA VAL A 25 -8.16 -22.51 19.83
C VAL A 25 -7.31 -22.92 21.02
N SER A 26 -6.13 -23.51 20.79
CA SER A 26 -5.26 -24.00 21.85
C SER A 26 -4.52 -22.88 22.60
N HIS A 27 -4.17 -21.80 21.91
CA HIS A 27 -3.34 -20.70 22.41
C HIS A 27 -3.92 -19.33 21.98
N PRO A 28 -5.10 -18.94 22.48
CA PRO A 28 -5.77 -17.70 22.06
C PRO A 28 -4.94 -16.43 22.29
N GLU A 29 -4.04 -16.44 23.28
CA GLU A 29 -3.09 -15.37 23.57
C GLU A 29 -2.08 -15.13 22.43
N GLU A 30 -1.78 -16.15 21.62
CA GLU A 30 -0.85 -16.02 20.49
C GLU A 30 -1.44 -15.25 19.31
N ARG A 31 -2.74 -14.93 19.32
CA ARG A 31 -3.38 -14.08 18.31
C ARG A 31 -2.66 -12.75 18.11
N HIS A 32 -2.09 -12.21 19.19
CA HIS A 32 -1.36 -10.93 19.18
C HIS A 32 0.16 -11.12 19.26
N ALA A 33 0.64 -12.37 19.27
CA ALA A 33 2.06 -12.65 19.21
C ALA A 33 2.65 -12.08 17.91
N ARG A 34 3.91 -11.67 17.99
CA ARG A 34 4.64 -11.07 16.89
C ARG A 34 5.76 -12.01 16.46
N ASP A 35 6.01 -12.05 15.17
CA ASP A 35 7.19 -12.71 14.62
C ASP A 35 8.47 -11.96 15.04
N PRO A 36 9.66 -12.51 14.73
CA PRO A 36 10.93 -11.87 15.05
C PRO A 36 11.14 -10.49 14.41
N HIS A 37 10.33 -10.12 13.41
CA HIS A 37 10.36 -8.82 12.74
C HIS A 37 9.31 -7.84 13.30
N GLY A 38 8.50 -8.28 14.28
CA GLY A 38 7.51 -7.45 14.95
C GLY A 38 6.14 -7.42 14.27
N PHE A 39 5.84 -8.32 13.33
CA PHE A 39 4.54 -8.43 12.68
C PHE A 39 3.66 -9.46 13.40
N THR A 40 2.41 -9.08 13.64
CA THR A 40 1.37 -9.99 14.13
C THR A 40 0.94 -10.95 13.02
N ALA A 41 0.25 -12.04 13.40
CA ALA A 41 -0.31 -12.99 12.45
C ALA A 41 -1.25 -12.32 11.43
N LEU A 42 -2.07 -11.34 11.85
CA LEU A 42 -2.98 -10.62 10.95
C LEU A 42 -2.19 -9.79 9.92
N GLU A 43 -1.17 -9.07 10.37
CA GLU A 43 -0.30 -8.30 9.48
C GLU A 43 0.45 -9.22 8.52
N LEU A 44 0.92 -10.39 8.96
CA LEU A 44 1.53 -11.38 8.07
C LEU A 44 0.53 -11.92 7.04
N CYS A 45 -0.72 -12.20 7.40
CA CYS A 45 -1.74 -12.59 6.43
C CYS A 45 -1.93 -11.50 5.35
N GLN A 46 -1.94 -10.24 5.77
CA GLN A 46 -2.05 -9.09 4.88
C GLN A 46 -0.78 -8.90 4.02
N LEU A 47 0.42 -9.09 4.56
CA LEU A 47 1.66 -8.98 3.80
C LEU A 47 1.85 -10.16 2.83
N LEU A 48 1.37 -11.37 3.16
CA LEU A 48 1.67 -12.61 2.41
C LEU A 48 0.57 -13.08 1.45
N GLY A 49 -0.56 -12.37 1.35
CA GLY A 49 -1.64 -12.81 0.45
C GLY A 49 -2.65 -13.76 1.08
N PHE A 50 -2.53 -14.10 2.37
CA PHE A 50 -3.34 -15.16 2.99
C PHE A 50 -4.72 -14.66 3.45
N THR A 51 -5.61 -14.45 2.48
CA THR A 51 -6.93 -13.82 2.68
C THR A 51 -7.84 -14.57 3.66
N GLU A 52 -7.84 -15.91 3.64
CA GLU A 52 -8.67 -16.71 4.55
C GLU A 52 -8.22 -16.54 6.01
N GLY A 53 -6.91 -16.61 6.26
CA GLY A 53 -6.33 -16.34 7.58
C GLY A 53 -6.56 -14.89 8.04
N ALA A 54 -6.45 -13.92 7.13
CA ALA A 54 -6.76 -12.52 7.45
C ALA A 54 -8.21 -12.35 7.92
N ARG A 55 -9.17 -12.99 7.25
CA ARG A 55 -10.60 -12.94 7.60
C ARG A 55 -10.87 -13.58 8.97
N LEU A 56 -10.20 -14.69 9.27
CA LEU A 56 -10.29 -15.36 10.58
C LEU A 56 -9.77 -14.44 11.70
N LEU A 57 -8.65 -13.77 11.47
CA LEU A 57 -7.97 -12.93 12.47
C LEU A 57 -8.57 -11.52 12.61
N SER A 58 -9.23 -10.97 11.59
CA SER A 58 -9.80 -9.62 11.61
C SER A 58 -11.16 -9.50 12.29
N ASN A 59 -11.68 -10.60 12.86
CA ASN A 59 -13.04 -10.69 13.42
C ASN A 59 -14.13 -10.17 12.44
N GLY A 60 -13.92 -10.35 11.13
CA GLY A 60 -14.90 -9.96 10.11
C GLY A 60 -15.00 -8.45 9.81
N GLN A 61 -14.14 -7.60 10.39
CA GLN A 61 -14.06 -6.21 9.96
C GLN A 61 -13.53 -6.14 8.52
N GLN A 62 -14.34 -5.60 7.62
CA GLN A 62 -13.98 -5.37 6.23
C GLN A 62 -14.03 -3.88 5.91
N GLU A 63 -12.94 -3.37 5.37
CA GLU A 63 -12.91 -2.02 4.82
C GLU A 63 -13.83 -1.93 3.61
N ARG A 64 -14.49 -0.77 3.49
CA ARG A 64 -15.39 -0.49 2.36
C ARG A 64 -14.87 0.68 1.56
N ILE A 65 -14.68 0.45 0.27
CA ILE A 65 -14.11 1.42 -0.67
C ILE A 65 -15.25 2.19 -1.31
N LYS A 66 -15.24 3.51 -1.15
CA LYS A 66 -16.27 4.37 -1.73
C LYS A 66 -15.95 4.59 -3.21
N ILE A 67 -16.94 4.36 -4.07
CA ILE A 67 -16.82 4.65 -5.51
C ILE A 67 -18.03 5.44 -6.00
N PHE A 68 -17.82 6.26 -7.02
CA PHE A 68 -18.87 6.94 -7.77
C PHE A 68 -18.88 6.38 -9.20
N PRO A 69 -19.82 5.45 -9.52
CA PRO A 69 -19.82 4.74 -10.80
C PRO A 69 -20.02 5.65 -12.01
N LYS A 70 -19.57 5.19 -13.17
CA LYS A 70 -19.92 5.79 -14.47
C LYS A 70 -21.45 5.81 -14.62
N ASN A 71 -22.03 7.00 -14.82
CA ASN A 71 -23.48 7.27 -14.87
C ASN A 71 -24.24 7.09 -13.54
N GLY A 72 -23.55 6.99 -12.40
CA GLY A 72 -24.19 6.94 -11.09
C GLY A 72 -24.73 8.32 -10.66
N THR A 73 -25.79 8.33 -9.86
CA THR A 73 -26.29 9.55 -9.18
C THR A 73 -25.79 9.65 -7.74
N HIS A 74 -25.23 8.57 -7.18
CA HIS A 74 -24.78 8.47 -5.81
C HIS A 74 -23.54 7.58 -5.70
N SER A 75 -22.77 7.76 -4.63
CA SER A 75 -21.64 6.88 -4.32
C SER A 75 -22.12 5.55 -3.73
N ILE A 76 -21.48 4.46 -4.11
CA ILE A 76 -21.65 3.14 -3.49
C ILE A 76 -20.39 2.76 -2.70
N LYS A 77 -20.52 1.76 -1.82
CA LYS A 77 -19.42 1.24 -1.00
C LYS A 77 -19.20 -0.23 -1.33
N LEU A 78 -18.01 -0.56 -1.82
CA LEU A 78 -17.64 -1.92 -2.19
C LEU A 78 -16.83 -2.59 -1.08
N THR A 79 -17.12 -3.86 -0.79
CA THR A 79 -16.18 -4.77 -0.11
C THR A 79 -14.95 -5.03 -1.00
N SER A 80 -13.90 -5.64 -0.44
CA SER A 80 -12.73 -6.04 -1.24
C SER A 80 -13.11 -6.95 -2.40
N ILE A 81 -13.95 -7.97 -2.19
CA ILE A 81 -14.37 -8.90 -3.26
C ILE A 81 -15.14 -8.17 -4.37
N GLU A 82 -16.03 -7.24 -4.01
CA GLU A 82 -16.78 -6.46 -4.99
C GLU A 82 -15.88 -5.49 -5.76
N PHE A 83 -14.89 -4.89 -5.09
CA PHE A 83 -13.85 -4.06 -5.73
C PHE A 83 -13.08 -4.88 -6.77
N GLU A 84 -12.66 -6.10 -6.43
CA GLU A 84 -11.90 -6.95 -7.33
C GLU A 84 -12.70 -7.32 -8.57
N LYS A 85 -13.98 -7.67 -8.38
CA LYS A 85 -14.90 -7.95 -9.48
C LYS A 85 -15.14 -6.72 -10.36
N HIS A 86 -15.27 -5.54 -9.74
CA HIS A 86 -15.57 -4.30 -10.45
C HIS A 86 -14.40 -3.82 -11.30
N PHE A 87 -13.19 -3.76 -10.72
CA PHE A 87 -12.01 -3.23 -11.39
C PHE A 87 -11.14 -4.29 -12.06
N ARG A 88 -11.44 -5.59 -11.86
CA ARG A 88 -10.68 -6.74 -12.39
C ARG A 88 -9.21 -6.75 -11.95
N ILE A 89 -8.96 -6.38 -10.71
CA ILE A 89 -7.64 -6.33 -10.05
C ILE A 89 -7.81 -6.71 -8.58
N SER A 90 -6.79 -7.26 -7.92
CA SER A 90 -6.88 -7.61 -6.51
C SER A 90 -6.87 -6.39 -5.57
N HIS A 91 -7.56 -6.46 -4.43
CA HIS A 91 -7.52 -5.42 -3.41
C HIS A 91 -6.46 -5.72 -2.36
N PHE A 92 -5.52 -4.78 -2.16
CA PHE A 92 -4.47 -4.90 -1.15
C PHE A 92 -4.58 -3.78 -0.10
N SER A 93 -4.95 -4.14 1.14
CA SER A 93 -4.99 -3.19 2.27
C SER A 93 -3.60 -2.83 2.82
N SER A 94 -2.56 -3.56 2.42
CA SER A 94 -1.15 -3.34 2.75
C SER A 94 -0.28 -3.69 1.54
N LEU A 95 1.03 -3.46 1.62
CA LEU A 95 1.98 -4.11 0.71
C LEU A 95 1.76 -5.63 0.66
N ARG A 96 2.08 -6.23 -0.50
CA ARG A 96 2.09 -7.68 -0.69
C ARG A 96 3.49 -8.16 -1.02
N PHE A 97 3.80 -9.35 -0.54
CA PHE A 97 5.02 -10.10 -0.81
C PHE A 97 4.64 -11.48 -1.29
N LYS A 98 5.43 -12.03 -2.22
CA LYS A 98 5.19 -13.37 -2.77
C LYS A 98 5.28 -14.45 -1.70
N ASN A 99 6.18 -14.29 -0.73
CA ASN A 99 6.39 -15.20 0.38
C ASN A 99 7.15 -14.49 1.51
N TYR A 100 7.27 -15.17 2.66
CA TYR A 100 7.94 -14.64 3.84
C TYR A 100 9.43 -14.36 3.65
N GLN A 101 10.11 -15.14 2.79
CA GLN A 101 11.52 -14.91 2.50
C GLN A 101 11.73 -13.58 1.75
N ASP A 102 10.86 -13.25 0.80
CA ASP A 102 10.92 -11.98 0.06
C ASP A 102 10.64 -10.77 0.97
N LEU A 103 9.73 -10.92 1.95
CA LEU A 103 9.52 -9.94 3.02
C LEU A 103 10.81 -9.78 3.84
N CYS A 104 11.35 -10.86 4.41
CA CYS A 104 12.55 -10.85 5.23
C CYS A 104 13.76 -10.26 4.48
N ASP A 105 13.92 -10.60 3.21
CA ASP A 105 14.93 -10.02 2.34
C ASP A 105 14.73 -8.52 2.21
N THR A 106 13.52 -8.05 1.95
CA THR A 106 13.23 -6.62 1.81
C THR A 106 13.58 -5.83 3.06
N LEU A 107 13.24 -6.34 4.25
CA LEU A 107 13.57 -5.72 5.55
C LEU A 107 15.09 -5.51 5.75
N LYS A 108 15.92 -6.40 5.20
CA LYS A 108 17.40 -6.32 5.31
C LYS A 108 18.01 -5.26 4.37
N HIS A 109 17.31 -4.89 3.30
CA HIS A 109 17.85 -4.09 2.19
C HIS A 109 17.46 -2.61 2.21
N VAL A 110 16.89 -2.13 3.30
CA VAL A 110 16.66 -0.69 3.50
C VAL A 110 17.99 0.08 3.39
N PRO A 111 18.06 1.15 2.57
CA PRO A 111 19.29 1.95 2.45
C PRO A 111 19.61 2.72 3.73
N LEU A 112 20.86 2.67 4.20
CA LEU A 112 21.33 3.46 5.34
C LEU A 112 21.15 4.97 5.13
N LEU A 113 21.38 5.45 3.89
CA LEU A 113 21.20 6.85 3.50
C LEU A 113 19.75 7.32 3.55
N LEU A 114 18.78 6.39 3.54
CA LEU A 114 17.38 6.73 3.65
C LEU A 114 17.04 7.31 5.03
N SER A 115 17.85 7.03 6.05
CA SER A 115 17.73 7.65 7.38
C SER A 115 17.73 9.18 7.32
N HIS A 116 18.50 9.80 6.42
CA HIS A 116 18.52 11.26 6.25
C HIS A 116 17.25 11.78 5.58
N LEU A 117 16.77 11.09 4.54
CA LEU A 117 15.50 11.39 3.88
C LEU A 117 14.32 11.27 4.85
N LEU A 118 14.30 10.21 5.67
CA LEU A 118 13.30 10.00 6.71
C LEU A 118 13.37 11.11 7.76
N LYS A 119 14.57 11.51 8.21
CA LYS A 119 14.73 12.67 9.12
C LYS A 119 14.18 13.96 8.54
N LYS A 120 14.34 14.22 7.24
CA LYS A 120 13.73 15.38 6.58
C LYS A 120 12.19 15.26 6.58
N ASN A 121 11.68 14.07 6.31
CA ASN A 121 10.23 13.79 6.34
C ASN A 121 9.64 13.87 7.76
N ALA A 122 10.46 13.75 8.81
CA ALA A 122 10.05 13.85 10.22
C ALA A 122 9.37 15.17 10.59
N GLN A 123 9.70 16.23 9.86
CA GLN A 123 9.13 17.55 10.07
C GLN A 123 7.70 17.64 9.53
N LEU A 124 7.35 16.80 8.55
CA LEU A 124 6.04 16.76 7.90
C LEU A 124 5.09 15.76 8.58
N ILE A 125 5.64 14.67 9.11
CA ILE A 125 4.90 13.63 9.83
C ILE A 125 5.53 13.55 11.21
N HIS A 126 4.83 14.05 12.23
CA HIS A 126 5.29 14.11 13.63
C HIS A 126 5.89 12.76 14.12
N ASN A 127 7.18 12.55 13.85
CA ASN A 127 7.95 11.31 13.99
C ASN A 127 7.73 10.25 12.87
N PRO A 128 8.64 10.14 11.87
CA PRO A 128 8.53 9.25 10.70
C PRO A 128 9.05 7.83 11.00
N PHE A 129 9.54 7.61 12.22
CA PHE A 129 9.95 6.32 12.79
C PHE A 129 8.92 5.81 13.81
N LYS A 130 7.70 6.38 13.80
CA LYS A 130 6.66 5.95 14.73
C LYS A 130 6.32 4.50 14.44
N ILE A 131 6.57 3.66 15.43
CA ILE A 131 6.08 2.27 15.46
C ILE A 131 4.55 2.36 15.54
N ASN A 132 3.85 1.67 14.64
CA ASN A 132 2.38 1.71 14.48
C ASN A 132 1.82 3.00 13.84
N LEU A 133 2.26 3.33 12.63
CA LEU A 133 1.52 4.27 11.77
C LEU A 133 0.21 3.61 11.32
N ASP A 134 -0.91 4.32 11.45
CA ASP A 134 -2.15 3.91 10.80
C ASP A 134 -2.04 4.27 9.31
N LEU A 135 -1.66 3.28 8.51
CA LEU A 135 -1.45 3.42 7.06
C LEU A 135 -2.71 3.15 6.25
N LYS A 136 -3.85 2.97 6.92
CA LYS A 136 -5.14 2.79 6.26
C LYS A 136 -5.49 3.98 5.39
N VAL A 137 -6.25 3.70 4.35
CA VAL A 137 -6.70 4.75 3.46
C VAL A 137 -7.69 5.67 4.19
N HIS A 138 -7.49 6.98 4.06
CA HIS A 138 -8.29 7.99 4.71
C HIS A 138 -9.77 7.84 4.31
N PRO A 139 -10.73 7.88 5.27
CA PRO A 139 -12.14 7.53 5.00
C PRO A 139 -12.87 8.53 4.09
N SER A 140 -12.31 9.72 3.93
CA SER A 140 -12.84 10.78 3.06
C SER A 140 -12.43 10.64 1.60
N LEU A 141 -11.94 9.49 1.14
CA LEU A 141 -11.55 9.27 -0.25
C LEU A 141 -12.59 8.43 -1.01
N MET A 142 -12.69 8.65 -2.32
CA MET A 142 -13.48 7.85 -3.23
C MET A 142 -12.84 7.73 -4.60
N ILE A 143 -13.13 6.65 -5.31
CA ILE A 143 -12.81 6.52 -6.75
C ILE A 143 -13.98 7.10 -7.55
N LYS A 144 -13.70 7.91 -8.57
CA LYS A 144 -14.73 8.48 -9.45
C LYS A 144 -14.33 8.27 -10.90
N TRP A 145 -15.29 7.90 -11.74
CA TRP A 145 -15.12 7.92 -13.19
C TRP A 145 -15.01 9.36 -13.69
N ILE A 146 -13.99 9.64 -14.51
CA ILE A 146 -13.73 10.95 -15.10
C ILE A 146 -14.25 10.92 -16.55
N ASP A 147 -13.55 10.23 -17.45
CA ASP A 147 -13.87 10.18 -18.88
C ASP A 147 -13.22 8.94 -19.55
N PRO A 148 -13.52 8.64 -20.83
CA PRO A 148 -12.94 7.49 -21.54
C PRO A 148 -11.42 7.51 -21.77
N LEU A 149 -10.79 8.68 -21.72
CA LEU A 149 -9.36 8.87 -21.97
C LEU A 149 -8.53 8.68 -20.69
N ILE A 150 -8.96 9.28 -19.57
CA ILE A 150 -8.29 9.18 -18.27
C ILE A 150 -8.79 7.95 -17.49
N GLY A 151 -10.07 7.62 -17.61
CA GLY A 151 -10.70 6.54 -16.86
C GLY A 151 -11.18 7.01 -15.49
N HIS A 152 -10.50 6.60 -14.43
CA HIS A 152 -10.88 6.90 -13.04
C HIS A 152 -9.85 7.81 -12.38
N GLY A 153 -10.31 8.56 -11.37
CA GLY A 153 -9.45 9.32 -10.46
C GLY A 153 -9.86 9.13 -9.01
N VAL A 154 -9.05 9.64 -8.08
CA VAL A 154 -9.37 9.67 -6.65
C VAL A 154 -9.83 11.06 -6.27
N TYR A 155 -10.92 11.15 -5.53
CA TYR A 155 -11.55 12.40 -5.11
C TYR A 155 -11.77 12.42 -3.60
N THR A 156 -11.78 13.61 -3.03
CA THR A 156 -12.17 13.82 -1.62
C THR A 156 -13.70 13.86 -1.48
N THR A 157 -14.23 13.37 -0.36
CA THR A 157 -15.66 13.51 0.01
C THR A 157 -15.89 14.48 1.16
N ALA A 158 -14.81 15.04 1.71
CA ALA A 158 -14.80 16.07 2.74
C ALA A 158 -13.52 16.90 2.59
N PRO A 159 -13.47 18.12 3.14
CA PRO A 159 -12.24 18.91 3.15
C PRO A 159 -11.11 18.18 3.90
N LEU A 160 -9.88 18.39 3.44
CA LEU A 160 -8.65 17.86 4.07
C LEU A 160 -7.73 19.02 4.44
N GLN A 161 -7.02 18.87 5.55
CA GLN A 161 -6.00 19.84 5.96
C GLN A 161 -4.70 19.58 5.20
N GLU A 162 -3.77 20.53 5.27
CA GLU A 162 -2.38 20.32 4.82
C GLU A 162 -1.70 19.22 5.66
N ASN A 163 -0.74 18.50 5.08
CA ASN A 163 0.04 17.44 5.73
C ASN A 163 -0.81 16.28 6.29
N THR A 164 -2.04 16.09 5.79
CA THR A 164 -2.86 14.91 6.12
C THR A 164 -2.35 13.69 5.37
N ILE A 165 -2.07 12.61 6.10
CA ILE A 165 -1.73 11.30 5.52
C ILE A 165 -3.00 10.68 4.94
N LEU A 166 -2.94 10.31 3.67
CA LEU A 166 -4.07 9.70 2.96
C LEU A 166 -4.08 8.18 3.01
N GLY A 167 -2.95 7.57 3.34
CA GLY A 167 -2.75 6.12 3.36
C GLY A 167 -1.54 5.71 2.54
N GLU A 168 -1.25 4.41 2.59
CA GLU A 168 -0.17 3.79 1.82
C GLU A 168 -0.58 3.50 0.38
N TYR A 169 0.28 3.78 -0.59
CA TYR A 169 0.21 3.25 -1.94
C TYR A 169 0.64 1.78 -1.94
N THR A 170 -0.33 0.87 -2.09
CA THR A 170 -0.10 -0.57 -1.98
C THR A 170 0.06 -1.26 -3.33
N GLY A 171 0.78 -2.37 -3.33
CA GLY A 171 1.07 -3.19 -4.50
C GLY A 171 1.92 -4.40 -4.12
N MET A 172 2.27 -5.21 -5.10
CA MET A 172 3.23 -6.31 -4.92
C MET A 172 4.66 -5.74 -4.87
N VAL A 173 5.37 -5.99 -3.78
CA VAL A 173 6.79 -5.67 -3.65
C VAL A 173 7.58 -6.76 -4.34
N ARG A 174 8.24 -6.42 -5.45
CA ARG A 174 8.97 -7.39 -6.27
C ARG A 174 10.30 -6.84 -6.77
N ARG A 175 11.25 -7.76 -6.99
CA ARG A 175 12.56 -7.46 -7.58
C ARG A 175 12.47 -7.44 -9.10
N LEU A 176 13.13 -6.47 -9.71
CA LEU A 176 13.35 -6.34 -11.14
C LEU A 176 14.85 -6.44 -11.45
N LEU A 177 15.16 -7.12 -12.55
CA LEU A 177 16.53 -7.22 -13.06
C LEU A 177 16.88 -5.95 -13.83
N ARG A 178 17.99 -5.28 -13.49
CA ARG A 178 18.41 -4.06 -14.20
C ARG A 178 18.70 -4.26 -15.68
N ARG A 179 19.13 -5.45 -16.09
CA ARG A 179 19.43 -5.78 -17.50
C ARG A 179 18.18 -5.98 -18.36
N GLN A 180 17.06 -6.32 -17.72
CA GLN A 180 15.78 -6.54 -18.38
C GLN A 180 14.68 -5.90 -17.52
N PRO A 181 14.71 -4.56 -17.37
CA PRO A 181 13.72 -3.89 -16.56
C PRO A 181 12.38 -4.01 -17.28
N ASN A 182 11.40 -4.64 -16.62
CA ASN A 182 10.02 -4.68 -17.08
C ASN A 182 9.08 -3.93 -16.11
N PRO A 183 9.29 -2.62 -15.88
CA PRO A 183 8.35 -1.81 -15.12
C PRO A 183 7.14 -1.46 -15.98
N ASN A 184 5.95 -1.49 -15.38
CA ASN A 184 4.72 -1.00 -15.99
C ASN A 184 4.38 0.41 -15.45
N ALA A 185 3.23 0.96 -15.82
CA ALA A 185 2.80 2.31 -15.40
C ALA A 185 2.45 2.42 -13.91
N TYR A 186 2.21 1.30 -13.23
CA TYR A 186 1.86 1.21 -11.82
C TYR A 186 3.05 0.81 -10.94
N CYS A 187 4.27 0.82 -11.50
CA CYS A 187 5.48 0.55 -10.76
C CYS A 187 6.04 1.82 -10.13
N VAL A 188 6.22 1.83 -8.82
CA VAL A 188 6.98 2.86 -8.10
C VAL A 188 8.27 2.27 -7.58
N HIS A 189 9.39 2.97 -7.80
CA HIS A 189 10.70 2.54 -7.31
C HIS A 189 10.73 2.46 -5.79
N TYR A 190 10.99 1.28 -5.26
CA TYR A 190 11.20 1.06 -3.83
C TYR A 190 12.67 1.32 -3.49
N PRO A 191 12.98 2.21 -2.53
CA PRO A 191 14.36 2.53 -2.16
C PRO A 191 15.12 1.26 -1.74
N THR A 192 16.24 1.00 -2.41
CA THR A 192 17.14 -0.13 -2.13
C THR A 192 18.58 0.35 -2.03
N ARG A 193 19.46 -0.45 -1.41
CA ARG A 193 20.88 -0.11 -1.27
C ARG A 193 21.51 0.26 -2.63
N TYR A 194 22.36 1.29 -2.62
CA TYR A 194 23.17 1.68 -3.77
C TYR A 194 23.99 0.49 -4.29
N PHE A 195 24.16 0.39 -5.62
CA PHE A 195 24.91 -0.67 -6.34
C PHE A 195 24.33 -2.10 -6.31
N SER A 196 23.04 -2.28 -6.06
CA SER A 196 22.40 -3.58 -6.27
C SER A 196 22.13 -3.85 -7.76
N TRP A 197 22.51 -5.04 -8.26
CA TRP A 197 22.20 -5.51 -9.63
C TRP A 197 20.69 -5.65 -9.91
N ASN A 198 19.90 -5.72 -8.84
CA ASN A 198 18.45 -5.72 -8.86
C ASN A 198 17.93 -4.44 -8.22
N TYR A 199 16.76 -3.98 -8.63
CA TYR A 199 16.04 -2.94 -7.90
C TYR A 199 14.65 -3.45 -7.54
N THR A 200 14.10 -2.93 -6.45
CA THR A 200 12.77 -3.31 -5.98
C THR A 200 11.76 -2.26 -6.43
N VAL A 201 10.54 -2.70 -6.72
CA VAL A 201 9.40 -1.82 -7.00
C VAL A 201 8.20 -2.25 -6.17
N ILE A 202 7.30 -1.30 -5.91
CA ILE A 202 5.90 -1.58 -5.59
C ILE A 202 5.16 -1.60 -6.93
N ASP A 203 4.53 -2.72 -7.28
CA ASP A 203 3.78 -2.88 -8.52
C ASP A 203 2.28 -3.04 -8.24
N ALA A 204 1.50 -2.04 -8.64
CA ALA A 204 0.05 -2.03 -8.46
C ALA A 204 -0.74 -2.42 -9.72
N SER A 205 -0.11 -3.09 -10.71
CA SER A 205 -0.79 -3.45 -11.97
C SER A 205 -1.89 -4.49 -11.76
N GLU A 206 -1.58 -5.57 -11.05
CA GLU A 206 -2.50 -6.69 -10.79
C GLU A 206 -3.30 -6.51 -9.49
N GLY A 207 -2.90 -5.60 -8.62
CA GLY A 207 -3.61 -5.32 -7.39
C GLY A 207 -3.00 -4.22 -6.54
N GLY A 208 -3.83 -3.60 -5.71
CA GLY A 208 -3.49 -2.46 -4.87
C GLY A 208 -4.74 -1.95 -4.15
N ASN A 209 -4.67 -0.75 -3.58
CA ASN A 209 -5.84 -0.06 -3.04
C ASN A 209 -6.27 1.09 -3.96
N LEU A 210 -7.19 1.93 -3.48
CA LEU A 210 -7.72 3.04 -4.27
C LEU A 210 -6.67 4.09 -4.67
N LEU A 211 -5.54 4.20 -3.96
CA LEU A 211 -4.50 5.19 -4.30
C LEU A 211 -3.78 4.87 -5.63
N ARG A 212 -3.95 3.67 -6.19
CA ARG A 212 -3.49 3.35 -7.55
C ARG A 212 -4.19 4.15 -8.66
N PHE A 213 -5.33 4.76 -8.36
CA PHE A 213 -6.12 5.57 -9.29
C PHE A 213 -5.82 7.08 -9.16
N VAL A 214 -4.85 7.48 -8.33
CA VAL A 214 -4.43 8.90 -8.24
C VAL A 214 -3.73 9.26 -9.54
N ASN A 215 -4.23 10.28 -10.23
CA ASN A 215 -3.72 10.69 -11.54
C ASN A 215 -2.52 11.64 -11.46
N HIS A 216 -1.91 11.87 -12.63
CA HIS A 216 -0.86 12.87 -12.78
C HIS A 216 -1.41 14.29 -12.83
N SER A 217 -0.68 15.24 -12.24
CA SER A 217 -0.74 16.66 -12.58
C SER A 217 0.66 17.28 -12.49
N ASP A 218 0.94 18.28 -13.34
CA ASP A 218 2.14 19.13 -13.23
C ASP A 218 2.01 20.15 -12.07
N THR A 219 0.79 20.39 -11.57
CA THR A 219 0.48 21.17 -10.36
C THR A 219 -0.26 20.28 -9.35
N PRO A 220 0.42 19.27 -8.77
CA PRO A 220 -0.22 18.29 -7.90
C PRO A 220 -0.64 18.90 -6.56
N ASN A 221 -1.65 18.30 -5.94
CA ASN A 221 -2.06 18.62 -4.57
C ASN A 221 -1.61 17.59 -3.53
N LEU A 222 -1.00 16.48 -3.99
CA LEU A 222 -0.39 15.47 -3.14
C LEU A 222 1.11 15.36 -3.37
N LYS A 223 1.79 14.82 -2.35
CA LYS A 223 3.19 14.43 -2.42
C LYS A 223 3.40 13.00 -1.91
N PRO A 224 4.12 12.15 -2.66
CA PRO A 224 4.58 10.87 -2.17
C PRO A 224 5.71 11.04 -1.15
N LEU A 225 5.65 10.26 -0.07
CA LEU A 225 6.60 10.33 1.03
C LEU A 225 6.88 8.92 1.56
N TRP A 226 8.16 8.59 1.72
CA TRP A 226 8.58 7.33 2.35
C TRP A 226 8.56 7.46 3.87
N VAL A 227 7.85 6.56 4.53
CA VAL A 227 7.88 6.36 5.99
C VAL A 227 8.41 4.97 6.31
N MET A 228 8.88 4.78 7.54
CA MET A 228 9.43 3.49 7.99
C MET A 228 8.67 2.98 9.21
N ASP A 229 8.23 1.73 9.12
CA ASP A 229 7.67 0.98 10.25
C ASP A 229 8.33 -0.41 10.29
N ARG A 230 8.92 -0.80 11.42
CA ARG A 230 9.58 -2.11 11.61
C ARG A 230 10.55 -2.51 10.47
N HIS A 231 11.36 -1.56 10.01
CA HIS A 231 12.29 -1.71 8.87
C HIS A 231 11.62 -2.01 7.53
N LEU A 232 10.30 -1.89 7.43
CA LEU A 232 9.58 -1.86 6.18
C LEU A 232 9.35 -0.41 5.77
N LEU A 233 9.67 -0.08 4.52
CA LEU A 233 9.33 1.21 3.95
C LEU A 233 7.95 1.16 3.34
N HIS A 234 7.19 2.21 3.62
CA HIS A 234 5.85 2.43 3.13
C HIS A 234 5.83 3.73 2.34
N LEU A 235 5.24 3.70 1.15
CA LEU A 235 5.03 4.90 0.35
C LEU A 235 3.66 5.47 0.71
N VAL A 236 3.62 6.60 1.40
CA VAL A 236 2.36 7.27 1.72
C VAL A 236 2.15 8.50 0.86
N PHE A 237 0.90 8.87 0.64
CA PHE A 237 0.56 10.16 0.05
C PHE A 237 0.11 11.13 1.13
N ILE A 238 0.63 12.36 1.06
CA ILE A 238 0.24 13.46 1.96
C ILE A 238 -0.27 14.65 1.16
N THR A 239 -1.17 15.44 1.74
CA THR A 239 -1.65 16.69 1.16
C THR A 239 -0.58 17.80 1.25
N LEU A 240 -0.41 18.56 0.17
CA LEU A 240 0.55 19.67 0.10
C LEU A 240 -0.02 21.00 0.63
N PHE A 241 -1.34 21.13 0.63
CA PHE A 241 -2.10 22.30 1.09
C PHE A 241 -3.53 21.84 1.41
N PRO A 242 -4.37 22.68 2.05
CA PRO A 242 -5.76 22.33 2.29
C PRO A 242 -6.52 22.01 0.99
N ILE A 243 -7.29 20.92 0.99
CA ILE A 243 -8.04 20.44 -0.19
C ILE A 243 -9.53 20.53 0.11
N LEU A 244 -10.30 21.13 -0.80
CA LEU A 244 -11.77 21.21 -0.68
C LEU A 244 -12.42 19.85 -0.94
N SER A 245 -13.64 19.67 -0.44
CA SER A 245 -14.46 18.50 -0.79
C SER A 245 -14.69 18.41 -2.31
N ASN A 246 -14.82 17.20 -2.84
CA ASN A 246 -15.01 16.89 -4.25
C ASN A 246 -13.87 17.34 -5.18
N SER A 247 -12.67 17.56 -4.64
CA SER A 247 -11.48 17.84 -5.45
C SER A 247 -10.82 16.53 -5.91
N GLU A 248 -10.32 16.49 -7.14
CA GLU A 248 -9.46 15.39 -7.59
C GLU A 248 -8.10 15.45 -6.90
N LEU A 249 -7.58 14.29 -6.52
CA LEU A 249 -6.27 14.12 -5.93
C LEU A 249 -5.27 13.69 -6.99
N THR A 250 -4.15 14.40 -7.07
CA THR A 250 -3.12 14.19 -8.10
C THR A 250 -1.71 14.29 -7.55
N ILE A 251 -0.79 13.54 -8.15
CA ILE A 251 0.65 13.60 -7.88
C ILE A 251 1.44 13.97 -9.14
N ASN A 252 2.67 14.43 -8.99
CA ASN A 252 3.59 14.45 -10.12
C ASN A 252 4.21 13.05 -10.28
N TYR A 253 4.03 12.41 -11.45
CA TYR A 253 4.58 11.08 -11.74
C TYR A 253 6.09 11.09 -11.97
N GLY A 254 6.69 12.28 -12.14
CA GLY A 254 8.10 12.45 -12.46
C GLY A 254 8.38 12.29 -13.95
N GLU A 255 9.54 12.80 -14.37
CA GLU A 255 9.97 12.80 -15.77
C GLU A 255 10.18 11.39 -16.32
N ASP A 256 10.74 10.50 -15.50
CA ASP A 256 11.03 9.10 -15.86
C ASP A 256 9.78 8.34 -16.34
N TYR A 257 8.60 8.68 -15.82
CA TYR A 257 7.34 8.08 -16.22
C TYR A 257 7.00 8.38 -17.70
N TRP A 258 7.35 9.59 -18.16
CA TRP A 258 6.99 10.13 -19.47
C TRP A 258 8.01 9.80 -20.57
N ILE A 259 9.20 9.29 -20.25
CA ILE A 259 10.22 8.92 -21.26
C ILE A 259 9.67 8.01 -22.37
N LYS A 260 8.71 7.14 -22.04
CA LYS A 260 8.08 6.19 -22.98
C LYS A 260 6.57 6.36 -23.08
N ARG A 261 6.02 7.50 -22.64
CA ARG A 261 4.56 7.72 -22.56
C ARG A 261 4.21 9.15 -22.95
N THR A 262 3.10 9.33 -23.66
CA THR A 262 2.60 10.66 -24.00
C THR A 262 1.84 11.25 -22.82
N LYS A 263 2.18 12.48 -22.45
CA LYS A 263 1.38 13.27 -21.49
C LYS A 263 0.00 13.52 -22.09
N LEU A 264 -1.04 13.07 -21.39
CA LEU A 264 -2.39 13.51 -21.66
C LEU A 264 -2.52 14.91 -21.06
N ILE A 265 -2.58 15.93 -21.92
CA ILE A 265 -2.82 17.30 -21.50
C ILE A 265 -4.33 17.40 -21.26
N SER A 266 -4.73 17.42 -19.98
CA SER A 266 -6.08 17.84 -19.62
C SER A 266 -6.17 19.36 -19.80
N ASN A 267 -7.05 19.81 -20.69
CA ASN A 267 -7.43 21.23 -20.79
C ASN A 267 -8.16 21.70 -19.54
#